data_AF-A0A852U0E3-F1
#
_entry.id   AF-A0A852U0E3-F1
#
_cell.length_a   1.000
_cell.length_b   1.000
_cell.length_c   1.000
_cell.angle_alpha   90.00
_cell.angle_beta   90.00
_cell.angle_gamma   90.00
#
_symmetry.space_group_name_H-M   'P 1'
#
loop_
_entity.id
_entity.type
_entity.pdbx_description
1 polymer ?
#
loop_
_entity_poly.entity_id
_entity_poly.type
_entity_poly.pdbx_seq_one_letter_code
_entity_poly.pdbx_strand_id
1 'polypeptide(L)'
;MSEAWDAYLAAAARISGAEAELERTLTDRRSAHRQRLDEAHRQADELRDTAGRAEKRRRELCRRAELKLRPLGLADRLEIDGSADGEARTDTEAVATALDEAERAFQELTRKVGAEERRRAAARNARVRADMRRTCALRTAAFLAAVALVIAVVVVLAVFVIRRLTPPEPLRSDTAREAADVAVEAYNTADADMLAGIACGSVGRGDVDIPEGLAVEAAEEPDESGDGARLAFEATVPGEPETREGVFVFSADDGGWCLSEVRF
;
A
#
# COMPACT_ATOMS: atom_id res chain seq x y z
N MET A 1 9.52 1.25 31.35
CA MET A 1 8.91 2.27 30.48
C MET A 1 9.85 2.84 29.41
N SER A 2 11.18 2.69 29.47
CA SER A 2 12.10 3.29 28.48
C SER A 2 12.13 2.57 27.13
N GLU A 3 12.08 1.24 27.08
CA GLU A 3 12.26 0.48 25.83
C GLU A 3 11.16 0.70 24.79
N ALA A 4 9.90 0.85 25.23
CA ALA A 4 8.77 1.13 24.34
C ALA A 4 8.88 2.54 23.72
N TRP A 5 9.43 3.50 24.46
CA TRP A 5 9.64 4.87 23.98
C TRP A 5 10.80 4.93 22.97
N ASP A 6 11.88 4.19 23.21
CA ASP A 6 13.01 4.08 22.28
C ASP A 6 12.60 3.39 20.97
N ALA A 7 11.76 2.35 21.04
CA ALA A 7 11.20 1.69 19.87
C ALA A 7 10.30 2.63 19.04
N TYR A 8 9.49 3.47 19.71
CA TYR A 8 8.67 4.48 19.04
C TYR A 8 9.51 5.54 18.31
N LEU A 9 10.54 6.08 18.96
CA LEU A 9 11.44 7.06 18.35
C LEU A 9 12.22 6.48 17.16
N ALA A 10 12.66 5.22 17.25
CA ALA A 10 13.31 4.53 16.15
C ALA A 10 12.37 4.32 14.95
N ALA A 11 11.08 4.02 15.20
CA ALA A 11 10.08 3.91 14.14
C ALA A 11 9.79 5.27 13.48
N ALA A 12 9.64 6.33 14.28
CA ALA A 12 9.41 7.69 13.78
C ALA A 12 10.58 8.19 12.90
N ALA A 13 11.82 7.92 13.32
CA ALA A 13 13.01 8.27 12.53
C ALA A 13 13.07 7.55 11.17
N ARG A 14 12.65 6.28 11.11
CA ARG A 14 12.57 5.52 9.85
C ARG A 14 11.51 6.08 8.90
N ILE A 15 10.34 6.46 9.44
CA ILE A 15 9.26 7.07 8.64
C ILE A 15 9.73 8.40 8.06
N SER A 16 10.33 9.27 8.87
CA SER A 16 10.86 10.56 8.41
C SER A 16 11.97 10.40 7.37
N GLY A 17 12.85 9.39 7.53
CA GLY A 17 13.85 9.05 6.52
C GLY A 17 13.23 8.60 5.18
N ALA A 18 12.19 7.77 5.23
CA ALA A 18 11.48 7.31 4.05
C ALA A 18 10.75 8.44 3.31
N GLU A 19 10.19 9.41 4.03
CA GLU A 19 9.56 10.60 3.44
C GLU A 19 10.58 11.46 2.69
N ALA A 20 11.76 11.70 3.29
CA ALA A 20 12.82 12.46 2.65
C ALA A 20 13.36 11.77 1.38
N GLU A 21 13.47 10.43 1.39
CA GLU A 21 13.91 9.66 0.23
C GLU A 21 12.85 9.62 -0.89
N LEU A 22 11.57 9.56 -0.52
CA LEU A 22 10.46 9.69 -1.47
C LEU A 22 10.45 11.07 -2.13
N GLU A 23 10.65 12.14 -1.36
CA GLU A 23 10.68 13.51 -1.89
C GLU A 23 11.85 13.74 -2.85
N ARG A 24 13.04 13.21 -2.55
CA ARG A 24 14.18 13.21 -3.48
C ARG A 24 13.84 12.46 -4.76
N THR A 25 13.29 11.25 -4.65
CA THR A 25 12.93 10.43 -5.81
C THR A 25 11.89 11.11 -6.70
N LEU A 26 10.90 11.79 -6.10
CA LEU A 26 9.90 12.55 -6.84
C LEU A 26 10.52 13.76 -7.55
N THR A 27 11.45 14.45 -6.90
CA THR A 27 12.18 15.59 -7.47
C THR A 27 13.03 15.15 -8.67
N ASP A 28 13.76 14.05 -8.54
CA ASP A 28 14.57 13.48 -9.61
C ASP A 28 13.70 13.07 -10.80
N ARG A 29 12.58 12.38 -10.56
CA ARG A 29 11.63 12.02 -11.62
C ARG A 29 11.04 13.24 -12.31
N ARG A 30 10.74 14.31 -11.56
CA ARG A 30 10.21 15.56 -12.12
C ARG A 30 11.24 16.26 -12.99
N SER A 31 12.51 16.27 -12.58
CA SER A 31 13.61 16.84 -13.36
C SER A 31 13.83 16.07 -14.68
N ALA A 32 13.85 14.73 -14.62
CA ALA A 32 13.99 13.87 -15.78
C ALA A 32 12.81 14.02 -16.76
N HIS A 33 11.59 14.21 -16.25
CA HIS A 33 10.43 14.47 -17.08
C HIS A 33 10.51 15.82 -17.81
N ARG A 34 10.95 16.89 -17.13
CA ARG A 34 11.21 18.19 -17.77
C ARG A 34 12.25 18.08 -18.88
N GLN A 35 13.39 17.44 -18.62
CA GLN A 35 14.43 17.24 -19.63
C GLN A 35 13.90 16.54 -20.89
N ARG A 36 13.03 15.53 -20.74
CA ARG A 36 12.41 14.85 -21.89
C ARG A 36 11.44 15.76 -22.67
N LEU A 37 10.71 16.64 -21.99
CA LEU A 37 9.83 17.61 -22.64
C LEU A 37 10.63 18.66 -23.42
N ASP A 38 11.72 19.17 -22.83
CA ASP A 38 12.60 20.14 -23.49
C ASP A 38 13.29 19.53 -24.72
N GLU A 39 13.72 18.27 -24.63
CA GLU A 39 14.26 17.53 -25.78
C GLU A 39 13.21 17.34 -26.88
N ALA A 40 11.98 16.99 -26.52
CA ALA A 40 10.90 16.82 -27.49
C ALA A 40 10.55 18.14 -28.20
N HIS A 41 10.55 19.27 -27.48
CA HIS A 41 10.36 20.58 -28.10
C HIS A 41 11.50 20.93 -29.05
N ARG A 42 12.75 20.68 -28.66
CA ARG A 42 13.91 20.91 -29.54
C ARG A 42 13.80 20.12 -30.85
N GLN A 43 13.45 18.84 -30.76
CA GLN A 43 13.25 17.99 -31.94
C GLN A 43 12.10 18.49 -32.83
N ALA A 44 11.01 18.99 -32.24
CA ALA A 44 9.90 19.58 -32.99
C ALA A 44 10.32 20.85 -33.74
N ASP A 45 11.13 21.71 -33.11
CA ASP A 45 11.65 22.92 -33.74
C ASP A 45 12.64 22.59 -34.88
N GLU A 46 13.52 21.61 -34.70
CA GLU A 46 14.43 21.14 -35.76
C GLU A 46 13.67 20.58 -36.98
N LEU A 47 12.57 19.86 -36.76
CA LEU A 47 11.71 19.36 -37.82
C LEU A 47 10.99 20.50 -38.54
N ARG A 48 10.48 21.49 -37.80
CA ARG A 48 9.84 22.69 -38.37
C ARG A 48 10.83 23.48 -39.24
N ASP A 49 12.06 23.66 -38.78
CA ASP A 49 13.11 24.35 -39.54
C ASP A 49 13.48 23.57 -40.81
N THR A 50 13.55 22.25 -40.72
CA THR A 50 13.85 21.38 -41.87
C THR A 50 12.74 21.46 -42.91
N ALA A 51 11.47 21.43 -42.48
CA ALA A 51 10.32 21.63 -43.36
C ALA A 51 10.34 23.02 -44.03
N GLY A 52 10.65 24.07 -43.27
CA GLY A 52 10.78 25.44 -43.81
C GLY A 52 11.89 25.57 -44.87
N ARG A 53 13.05 24.93 -44.64
CA ARG A 53 14.14 24.87 -45.64
C ARG A 53 13.74 24.10 -46.90
N ALA A 54 13.03 22.98 -46.75
CA ALA A 54 12.54 22.19 -47.88
C ALA A 54 11.53 23.00 -48.73
N GLU A 55 10.59 23.70 -48.09
CA GLU A 55 9.64 24.55 -48.79
C GLU A 55 10.32 25.72 -49.51
N LYS A 56 11.30 26.37 -48.87
CA LYS A 56 12.10 27.43 -49.50
C LYS A 56 12.83 26.93 -50.74
N ARG A 57 13.47 25.75 -50.66
CA ARG A 57 14.11 25.11 -51.83
C ARG A 57 13.11 24.79 -52.93
N ARG A 58 11.92 24.28 -52.60
CA ARG A 58 10.85 24.04 -53.57
C ARG A 58 10.48 25.31 -54.32
N ARG A 59 10.23 26.41 -53.59
CA ARG A 59 9.90 27.72 -54.19
C ARG A 59 11.03 28.23 -55.10
N GLU A 60 12.28 28.06 -54.70
CA GLU A 60 13.43 28.45 -55.51
C GLU A 60 13.55 27.63 -56.80
N LEU A 61 13.33 26.32 -56.73
CA LEU A 61 13.32 25.45 -57.91
C LEU A 61 12.19 25.81 -58.87
N CYS A 62 10.97 26.06 -58.37
CA CYS A 62 9.86 26.54 -59.19
C CYS A 62 10.20 27.87 -59.88
N ARG A 63 10.76 28.84 -59.14
CA ARG A 63 11.16 30.13 -59.71
C ARG A 63 12.27 30.01 -60.75
N ARG A 64 13.26 29.12 -60.54
CA ARG A 64 14.30 28.85 -61.55
C ARG A 64 13.74 28.21 -62.81
N ALA A 65 12.77 27.30 -62.67
CA ALA A 65 12.08 26.71 -63.81
C ALA A 65 11.32 27.79 -64.60
N GLU A 66 10.55 28.63 -63.92
CA GLU A 66 9.81 29.76 -64.51
C GLU A 66 10.74 30.71 -65.29
N LEU A 67 11.88 31.10 -64.71
CA LEU A 67 12.86 31.98 -65.38
C LEU A 67 13.47 31.37 -66.63
N LYS A 68 13.64 30.04 -66.68
CA LYS A 68 14.13 29.34 -67.88
C LYS A 68 13.05 29.23 -68.97
N LEU A 69 11.78 29.10 -68.58
CA LEU A 69 10.65 28.96 -69.50
C LEU A 69 10.20 30.30 -70.10
N ARG A 70 10.42 31.41 -69.39
CA ARG A 70 10.03 32.77 -69.83
C ARG A 70 10.60 33.20 -71.20
N PRO A 71 11.91 33.08 -71.49
CA PRO A 71 12.46 33.48 -72.79
C PRO A 71 12.00 32.59 -73.96
N LEU A 72 11.44 31.41 -73.67
CA LEU A 72 10.87 30.51 -74.69
C LEU A 72 9.44 30.91 -75.09
N GLY A 73 8.88 31.98 -74.51
CA GLY A 73 7.46 32.35 -74.70
C GLY A 73 6.49 31.34 -74.09
N LEU A 74 6.99 30.42 -73.24
CA LEU A 74 6.21 29.34 -72.64
C LEU A 74 5.71 29.67 -71.24
N ALA A 75 6.14 30.80 -70.65
CA ALA A 75 5.65 31.23 -69.34
C ALA A 75 4.16 31.61 -69.36
N ASP A 76 3.67 32.20 -70.46
CA ASP A 76 2.25 32.56 -70.62
C ASP A 76 1.39 31.40 -71.13
N ARG A 77 2.00 30.32 -71.64
CA ARG A 77 1.32 29.07 -72.08
C ARG A 77 1.19 28.01 -70.98
N LEU A 78 1.62 28.33 -69.76
CA LEU A 78 1.36 27.52 -68.57
C LEU A 78 0.08 27.94 -67.83
N GLU A 79 -0.70 28.86 -68.39
CA GLU A 79 -2.15 28.69 -68.36
C GLU A 79 -2.46 27.48 -69.25
N ILE A 80 -2.62 26.32 -68.61
CA ILE A 80 -3.02 25.08 -69.25
C ILE A 80 -4.46 25.27 -69.75
N ASP A 81 -4.60 25.87 -70.91
CA ASP A 81 -5.78 25.78 -71.76
C ASP A 81 -5.46 24.78 -72.87
N GLY A 82 -6.13 23.64 -72.82
CA GLY A 82 -5.80 22.48 -73.64
C GLY A 82 -6.23 22.65 -75.08
N SER A 83 -5.32 23.07 -75.98
CA SER A 83 -5.38 22.77 -77.42
C SER A 83 -4.13 23.29 -78.15
N ALA A 84 -3.22 22.39 -78.56
CA ALA A 84 -2.37 22.60 -79.73
C ALA A 84 -1.75 21.27 -80.21
N ASP A 85 -2.08 20.91 -81.45
CA ASP A 85 -1.41 19.92 -82.31
C ASP A 85 -0.06 20.48 -82.81
N GLY A 86 1.00 19.74 -83.10
CA GLY A 86 1.25 18.31 -83.11
C GLY A 86 2.61 18.13 -83.80
N GLU A 87 3.71 18.27 -83.06
CA GLU A 87 5.05 17.75 -83.47
C GLU A 87 6.12 17.84 -82.35
N ALA A 88 5.83 18.49 -81.23
CA ALA A 88 6.59 18.35 -79.97
C ALA A 88 5.97 17.32 -79.00
N ARG A 89 4.96 16.55 -79.45
CA ARG A 89 4.08 15.72 -78.60
C ARG A 89 4.80 14.55 -77.93
N THR A 90 5.78 13.90 -78.58
CA THR A 90 6.34 12.64 -78.08
C THR A 90 7.17 12.79 -76.81
N ASP A 91 7.91 13.89 -76.66
CA ASP A 91 8.73 14.11 -75.46
C ASP A 91 7.92 14.72 -74.31
N THR A 92 6.95 15.59 -74.60
CA THR A 92 6.07 16.16 -73.56
C THR A 92 5.06 15.16 -73.01
N GLU A 93 4.56 14.25 -73.83
CA GLU A 93 3.63 13.19 -73.39
C GLU A 93 4.35 12.12 -72.56
N ALA A 94 5.58 11.77 -72.92
CA ALA A 94 6.43 10.90 -72.11
C ALA A 94 6.78 11.54 -70.75
N VAL A 95 7.10 12.84 -70.74
CA VAL A 95 7.38 13.58 -69.49
C VAL A 95 6.13 13.74 -68.63
N ALA A 96 4.96 14.02 -69.23
CA ALA A 96 3.68 14.10 -68.51
C ALA A 96 3.28 12.75 -67.89
N THR A 97 3.48 11.66 -68.62
CA THR A 97 3.22 10.30 -68.13
C THR A 97 4.16 9.94 -66.97
N ALA A 98 5.45 10.25 -67.10
CA ALA A 98 6.43 10.02 -66.04
C ALA A 98 6.15 10.87 -64.79
N LEU A 99 5.66 12.10 -64.94
CA LEU A 99 5.23 12.96 -63.83
C LEU A 99 3.99 12.41 -63.12
N ASP A 100 2.98 11.94 -63.87
CA ASP A 100 1.77 11.34 -63.29
C ASP A 100 2.09 10.01 -62.57
N GLU A 101 2.96 9.18 -63.12
CA GLU A 101 3.45 7.97 -62.44
C GLU A 101 4.23 8.29 -61.16
N ALA A 102 5.11 9.30 -61.20
CA ALA A 102 5.85 9.75 -60.03
C ALA A 102 4.92 10.34 -58.96
N GLU A 103 3.89 11.10 -59.36
CA GLU A 103 2.90 11.65 -58.44
C GLU A 103 2.07 10.53 -57.78
N ARG A 104 1.61 9.55 -58.54
CA ARG A 104 0.89 8.38 -58.00
C ARG A 104 1.77 7.59 -57.03
N ALA A 105 3.04 7.35 -57.37
CA ALA A 105 3.98 6.67 -56.49
C ALA A 105 4.21 7.46 -55.19
N PHE A 106 4.33 8.80 -55.26
CA PHE A 106 4.47 9.65 -54.09
C PHE A 106 3.21 9.68 -53.22
N GLN A 107 2.02 9.74 -53.83
CA GLN A 107 0.73 9.66 -53.13
C GLN A 107 0.55 8.29 -52.45
N GLU A 108 0.97 7.20 -53.07
CA GLU A 108 0.95 5.87 -52.47
C GLU A 108 1.92 5.77 -51.29
N LEU A 109 3.13 6.32 -51.43
CA LEU A 109 4.15 6.30 -50.39
C LEU A 109 3.72 7.13 -49.17
N THR A 110 3.16 8.32 -49.37
CA THR A 110 2.62 9.16 -48.30
C THR A 110 1.43 8.51 -47.59
N ARG A 111 0.55 7.80 -48.32
CA ARG A 111 -0.51 6.99 -47.70
C ARG A 111 0.06 5.85 -46.84
N LYS A 112 1.08 5.13 -47.32
CA LYS A 112 1.72 4.03 -46.58
C LYS A 112 2.43 4.54 -45.32
N VAL A 113 3.21 5.62 -45.43
CA VAL A 113 3.89 6.24 -44.29
C VAL A 113 2.88 6.76 -43.27
N GLY A 114 1.84 7.47 -43.71
CA GLY A 114 0.78 7.95 -42.82
C GLY A 114 0.01 6.82 -42.13
N ALA A 115 -0.21 5.69 -42.80
CA ALA A 115 -0.83 4.51 -42.19
C ALA A 115 0.10 3.84 -41.16
N GLU A 116 1.40 3.78 -41.43
CA GLU A 116 2.39 3.20 -40.51
C GLU A 116 2.59 4.07 -39.27
N GLU A 117 2.64 5.39 -39.42
CA GLU A 117 2.70 6.32 -38.30
C GLU A 117 1.45 6.23 -37.41
N ARG A 118 0.26 6.12 -38.01
CA ARG A 118 -0.98 5.89 -37.24
C ARG A 118 -0.94 4.55 -36.50
N ARG A 119 -0.40 3.49 -37.10
CA ARG A 119 -0.22 2.19 -36.43
C ARG A 119 0.77 2.30 -35.26
N ARG A 120 1.90 2.99 -35.44
CA ARG A 120 2.89 3.22 -34.38
C ARG A 120 2.33 4.11 -33.25
N ALA A 121 1.53 5.13 -33.58
CA ALA A 121 0.84 5.97 -32.62
C ALA A 121 -0.23 5.17 -31.83
N ALA A 122 -1.02 4.35 -32.51
CA ALA A 122 -2.00 3.48 -31.88
C ALA A 122 -1.34 2.46 -30.93
N ALA A 123 -0.23 1.84 -31.35
CA ALA A 123 0.54 0.93 -30.52
C ALA A 123 1.14 1.62 -29.27
N ARG A 124 1.66 2.85 -29.42
CA ARG A 124 2.14 3.65 -28.28
C ARG A 124 1.01 4.00 -27.31
N ASN A 125 -0.15 4.45 -27.82
CA ASN A 125 -1.32 4.74 -26.99
C ASN A 125 -1.86 3.50 -26.27
N ALA A 126 -1.81 2.33 -26.90
CA ALA A 126 -2.19 1.07 -26.27
C ALA A 126 -1.24 0.70 -25.11
N ARG A 127 0.08 0.85 -25.29
CA ARG A 127 1.06 0.61 -24.22
C ARG A 127 0.88 1.58 -23.06
N VAL A 128 0.71 2.88 -23.32
CA VAL A 128 0.47 3.89 -22.28
C VAL A 128 -0.80 3.58 -21.50
N ARG A 129 -1.88 3.17 -22.16
CA ARG A 129 -3.13 2.76 -21.47
C ARG A 129 -2.94 1.50 -20.62
N ALA A 130 -2.17 0.52 -21.10
CA ALA A 130 -1.87 -0.69 -20.33
C ALA A 130 -1.04 -0.38 -19.08
N ASP A 131 -0.02 0.47 -19.20
CA ASP A 131 0.81 0.90 -18.08
C ASP A 131 0.02 1.76 -17.08
N MET A 132 -0.83 2.68 -17.55
CA MET A 132 -1.73 3.44 -16.67
C MET A 132 -2.65 2.53 -15.85
N ARG A 133 -3.24 1.49 -16.46
CA ARG A 133 -4.11 0.54 -15.75
C ARG A 133 -3.35 -0.22 -14.66
N ARG A 134 -2.13 -0.70 -14.95
CA ARG A 134 -1.28 -1.37 -13.96
C ARG A 134 -0.90 -0.45 -12.81
N THR A 135 -0.50 0.78 -13.12
CA THR A 135 -0.09 1.75 -12.11
C THR A 135 -1.26 2.18 -11.22
N CYS A 136 -2.46 2.35 -11.81
CA CYS A 136 -3.67 2.66 -11.06
C CYS A 136 -4.07 1.51 -10.13
N ALA A 137 -4.07 0.27 -10.63
CA ALA A 137 -4.40 -0.91 -9.84
C ALA A 137 -3.43 -1.13 -8.65
N LEU A 138 -2.13 -0.92 -8.86
CA LEU A 138 -1.13 -1.03 -7.80
C LEU A 138 -1.32 0.05 -6.72
N ARG A 139 -1.64 1.29 -7.13
CA ARG A 139 -1.91 2.37 -6.17
C ARG A 139 -3.18 2.15 -5.36
N THR A 140 -4.25 1.68 -6.00
CA THR A 140 -5.49 1.35 -5.28
C THR A 140 -5.29 0.18 -4.33
N ALA A 141 -4.55 -0.86 -4.73
CA ALA A 141 -4.24 -1.98 -3.86
C ALA A 141 -3.39 -1.55 -2.65
N ALA A 142 -2.36 -0.73 -2.86
CA ALA A 142 -1.52 -0.19 -1.78
C ALA A 142 -2.32 0.68 -0.80
N PHE A 143 -3.24 1.52 -1.31
CA PHE A 143 -4.12 2.33 -0.48
C PHE A 143 -5.06 1.48 0.38
N LEU A 144 -5.70 0.47 -0.20
CA LEU A 144 -6.60 -0.44 0.53
C LEU A 144 -5.84 -1.23 1.61
N ALA A 145 -4.62 -1.68 1.32
CA ALA A 145 -3.78 -2.37 2.30
C ALA A 145 -3.42 -1.46 3.48
N ALA A 146 -3.08 -0.18 3.22
CA ALA A 146 -2.80 0.80 4.27
C ALA A 146 -4.04 1.06 5.16
N VAL A 147 -5.22 1.20 4.55
CA VAL A 147 -6.49 1.37 5.30
C VAL A 147 -6.80 0.15 6.17
N ALA A 148 -6.64 -1.05 5.63
CA ALA A 148 -6.85 -2.29 6.39
C ALA A 148 -5.91 -2.39 7.61
N LEU A 149 -4.64 -1.99 7.44
CA LEU A 149 -3.66 -1.96 8.54
C LEU A 149 -4.09 -0.99 9.65
N VAL A 150 -4.53 0.22 9.29
CA VAL A 150 -5.01 1.21 10.27
C VAL A 150 -6.21 0.67 11.05
N ILE A 151 -7.17 0.05 10.37
CA ILE A 151 -8.34 -0.56 11.02
C ILE A 151 -7.89 -1.66 11.99
N ALA A 152 -6.97 -2.54 11.59
CA ALA A 152 -6.45 -3.59 12.46
C ALA A 152 -5.80 -3.01 13.73
N VAL A 153 -5.01 -1.95 13.61
CA VAL A 153 -4.40 -1.26 14.77
C VAL A 153 -5.47 -0.68 15.69
N VAL A 154 -6.50 -0.02 15.14
CA VAL A 154 -7.60 0.54 15.93
C VAL A 154 -8.35 -0.55 16.68
N VAL A 155 -8.62 -1.70 16.05
CA VAL A 155 -9.29 -2.84 16.68
C VAL A 155 -8.45 -3.40 17.83
N VAL A 156 -7.14 -3.60 17.63
CA VAL A 156 -6.24 -4.08 18.68
C VAL A 156 -6.21 -3.11 19.86
N LEU A 157 -6.12 -1.80 19.60
CA LEU A 157 -6.17 -0.78 20.65
C LEU A 157 -7.52 -0.78 21.38
N ALA A 158 -8.63 -0.93 20.67
CA ALA A 158 -9.96 -1.01 21.27
C ALA A 158 -10.07 -2.24 22.20
N VAL A 159 -9.60 -3.42 21.76
CA VAL A 159 -9.57 -4.63 22.60
C VAL A 159 -8.69 -4.43 23.83
N PHE A 160 -7.51 -3.83 23.67
CA PHE A 160 -6.61 -3.53 24.78
C PHE A 160 -7.26 -2.59 25.81
N VAL A 161 -7.91 -1.52 25.35
CA VAL A 161 -8.62 -0.57 26.20
C VAL A 161 -9.80 -1.23 26.90
N ILE A 162 -10.60 -2.03 26.20
CA ILE A 162 -11.72 -2.78 26.79
C ILE A 162 -11.21 -3.74 27.87
N ARG A 163 -10.12 -4.49 27.61
CA ARG A 163 -9.51 -5.36 28.63
C ARG A 163 -9.01 -4.61 29.87
N ARG A 164 -8.53 -3.37 29.70
CA ARG A 164 -8.07 -2.55 30.82
C ARG A 164 -9.19 -1.87 31.61
N LEU A 165 -10.32 -1.58 30.96
CA LEU A 165 -11.45 -0.86 31.57
C LEU A 165 -12.52 -1.78 32.13
N THR A 166 -12.69 -2.97 31.55
CA THR A 166 -13.69 -3.93 32.02
C THR A 166 -13.00 -4.84 33.03
N PRO A 167 -13.32 -4.73 34.33
CA PRO A 167 -12.85 -5.73 35.29
C PRO A 167 -13.26 -7.12 34.78
N PRO A 168 -12.40 -8.15 34.91
CA PRO A 168 -12.84 -9.52 34.66
C PRO A 168 -14.10 -9.75 35.49
N GLU A 169 -15.14 -10.29 34.83
CA GLU A 169 -16.32 -10.79 35.52
C GLU A 169 -15.84 -11.78 36.59
N PRO A 170 -16.35 -11.68 37.82
CA PRO A 170 -15.94 -12.60 38.87
C PRO A 170 -16.24 -14.03 38.40
N LEU A 171 -15.24 -14.90 38.49
CA LEU A 171 -15.40 -16.34 38.35
C LEU A 171 -16.23 -16.79 39.54
N ARG A 172 -17.54 -16.97 39.31
CA ARG A 172 -18.45 -17.48 40.31
C ARG A 172 -18.43 -19.00 40.25
N SER A 173 -18.08 -19.61 41.36
CA SER A 173 -18.14 -21.07 41.54
C SER A 173 -19.43 -21.44 42.23
N ASP A 174 -20.07 -22.52 41.79
CA ASP A 174 -21.36 -22.95 42.34
C ASP A 174 -21.19 -23.64 43.71
N THR A 175 -20.00 -24.17 43.98
CA THR A 175 -19.67 -24.87 45.23
C THR A 175 -18.35 -24.38 45.83
N ALA A 176 -18.17 -24.53 47.14
CA ALA A 176 -16.91 -24.20 47.80
C ALA A 176 -15.75 -25.07 47.28
N ARG A 177 -16.04 -26.31 46.88
CA ARG A 177 -15.06 -27.21 46.28
C ARG A 177 -14.53 -26.69 44.95
N GLU A 178 -15.44 -26.25 44.09
CA GLU A 178 -15.06 -25.71 42.78
C GLU A 178 -14.27 -24.40 42.93
N ALA A 179 -14.64 -23.57 43.92
CA ALA A 179 -13.87 -22.39 44.27
C ALA A 179 -12.45 -22.72 44.76
N ALA A 180 -12.34 -23.76 45.59
CA ALA A 180 -11.07 -24.28 46.07
C ALA A 180 -10.17 -24.81 44.95
N ASP A 181 -10.71 -25.62 44.05
CA ASP A 181 -9.96 -26.19 42.92
C ASP A 181 -9.40 -25.07 42.02
N VAL A 182 -10.20 -24.04 41.75
CA VAL A 182 -9.76 -22.84 40.98
C VAL A 182 -8.68 -22.06 41.72
N ALA A 183 -8.79 -21.87 43.05
CA ALA A 183 -7.77 -21.18 43.82
C ALA A 183 -6.43 -21.95 43.79
N VAL A 184 -6.46 -23.27 43.98
CA VAL A 184 -5.28 -24.14 43.90
C VAL A 184 -4.65 -24.09 42.51
N GLU A 185 -5.44 -24.14 41.45
CA GLU A 185 -4.96 -24.01 40.07
C GLU A 185 -4.31 -22.63 39.82
N ALA A 186 -4.94 -21.54 40.27
CA ALA A 186 -4.41 -20.18 40.13
C ALA A 186 -3.04 -20.02 40.80
N TYR A 187 -2.85 -20.57 42.01
CA TYR A 187 -1.55 -20.55 42.69
C TYR A 187 -0.50 -21.41 41.98
N ASN A 188 -0.86 -22.61 41.54
CA ASN A 188 0.07 -23.52 40.84
C ASN A 188 0.48 -23.03 39.44
N THR A 189 -0.36 -22.24 38.79
CA THR A 189 -0.10 -21.67 37.45
C THR A 189 0.45 -20.24 37.51
N ALA A 190 0.57 -19.66 38.70
CA ALA A 190 0.86 -18.24 38.91
C ALA A 190 -0.09 -17.31 38.13
N ASP A 191 -1.36 -17.69 37.99
CA ASP A 191 -2.38 -16.90 37.28
C ASP A 191 -3.08 -15.92 38.22
N ALA A 192 -2.50 -14.72 38.34
CA ALA A 192 -3.05 -13.64 39.16
C ALA A 192 -4.44 -13.17 38.68
N ASP A 193 -4.75 -13.29 37.38
CA ASP A 193 -6.06 -12.90 36.83
C ASP A 193 -7.14 -13.90 37.26
N MET A 194 -6.81 -15.21 37.27
CA MET A 194 -7.70 -16.26 37.78
C MET A 194 -7.97 -16.06 39.28
N LEU A 195 -6.94 -15.78 40.08
CA LEU A 195 -7.08 -15.52 41.50
C LEU A 195 -7.92 -14.25 41.77
N ALA A 196 -7.70 -13.18 41.01
CA ALA A 196 -8.50 -11.96 41.10
C ALA A 196 -9.96 -12.15 40.66
N GLY A 197 -10.21 -13.09 39.75
CA GLY A 197 -11.54 -13.47 39.31
C GLY A 197 -12.34 -14.18 40.39
N ILE A 198 -11.71 -15.03 41.19
CA ILE A 198 -12.39 -15.77 42.26
C ILE A 198 -12.44 -15.01 43.60
N ALA A 199 -11.67 -13.94 43.77
CA ALA A 199 -11.68 -13.13 44.99
C ALA A 199 -13.05 -12.47 45.24
N CYS A 200 -13.51 -12.49 46.49
CA CYS A 200 -14.73 -11.78 46.89
C CYS A 200 -14.54 -10.27 46.68
N GLY A 201 -15.60 -9.56 46.25
CA GLY A 201 -15.53 -8.13 45.95
C GLY A 201 -15.13 -7.22 47.13
N SER A 202 -15.27 -7.74 48.36
CA SER A 202 -14.84 -7.09 49.61
C SER A 202 -13.33 -7.14 49.84
N VAL A 203 -12.63 -8.12 49.23
CA VAL A 203 -11.18 -8.22 49.22
C VAL A 203 -10.71 -7.36 48.07
N GLY A 204 -10.15 -6.19 48.37
CA GLY A 204 -9.65 -5.29 47.33
C GLY A 204 -8.76 -6.06 46.36
N ARG A 205 -8.99 -5.91 45.05
CA ARG A 205 -8.18 -6.50 43.97
C ARG A 205 -6.80 -5.84 43.90
N GLY A 206 -6.07 -5.87 45.02
CA GLY A 206 -4.67 -5.48 45.05
C GLY A 206 -3.87 -6.42 44.15
N ASP A 207 -2.73 -5.94 43.65
CA ASP A 207 -1.79 -6.77 42.91
C ASP A 207 -1.38 -7.95 43.81
N VAL A 208 -1.93 -9.14 43.56
CA VAL A 208 -1.53 -10.36 44.26
C VAL A 208 -0.24 -10.85 43.61
N ASP A 209 0.86 -10.73 44.33
CA ASP A 209 2.16 -11.23 43.91
C ASP A 209 2.25 -12.72 44.26
N ILE A 210 2.11 -13.59 43.25
CA ILE A 210 2.25 -15.05 43.38
C ILE A 210 3.68 -15.42 42.97
N PRO A 211 4.53 -15.94 43.87
CA PRO A 211 5.89 -16.35 43.52
C PRO A 211 5.90 -17.37 42.38
N GLU A 212 6.74 -17.15 41.36
CA GLU A 212 6.93 -18.12 40.28
C GLU A 212 7.40 -19.47 40.82
N GLY A 213 6.72 -20.55 40.44
CA GLY A 213 7.04 -21.92 40.84
C GLY A 213 6.53 -22.33 42.22
N LEU A 214 5.70 -21.50 42.87
CA LEU A 214 4.93 -21.91 44.04
C LEU A 214 4.05 -23.11 43.68
N ALA A 215 4.19 -24.21 44.43
CA ALA A 215 3.32 -25.36 44.33
C ALA A 215 2.41 -25.42 45.55
N VAL A 216 1.10 -25.57 45.34
CA VAL A 216 0.10 -25.68 46.39
C VAL A 216 -0.64 -27.01 46.25
N GLU A 217 -0.67 -27.77 47.35
CA GLU A 217 -1.42 -29.02 47.47
C GLU A 217 -2.54 -28.83 48.52
N ALA A 218 -3.79 -29.05 48.12
CA ALA A 218 -4.94 -28.92 48.99
C ALA A 218 -5.24 -30.22 49.75
N ALA A 219 -5.76 -30.10 50.98
CA ALA A 219 -6.38 -31.20 51.70
C ALA A 219 -7.66 -31.71 50.98
N GLU A 220 -8.12 -32.93 51.33
CA GLU A 220 -9.12 -33.66 50.53
C GLU A 220 -10.44 -32.89 50.30
N GLU A 221 -11.07 -32.29 51.30
CA GLU A 221 -12.33 -31.53 51.12
C GLU A 221 -12.37 -30.23 51.95
N PRO A 222 -12.99 -29.14 51.44
CA PRO A 222 -13.24 -27.94 52.23
C PRO A 222 -14.20 -28.22 53.39
N ASP A 223 -13.87 -27.71 54.58
CA ASP A 223 -14.74 -27.70 55.76
C ASP A 223 -15.76 -26.56 55.63
N GLU A 224 -16.99 -26.89 55.22
CA GLU A 224 -18.09 -25.95 55.04
C GLU A 224 -18.86 -25.70 56.35
N SER A 225 -19.06 -24.43 56.71
CA SER A 225 -19.81 -24.01 57.90
C SER A 225 -20.63 -22.75 57.61
N GLY A 226 -21.92 -22.93 57.33
CA GLY A 226 -22.83 -21.82 56.97
C GLY A 226 -22.43 -21.18 55.66
N ASP A 227 -22.23 -19.86 55.67
CA ASP A 227 -21.84 -19.07 54.48
C ASP A 227 -20.31 -19.02 54.29
N GLY A 228 -19.55 -19.87 54.97
CA GLY A 228 -18.10 -19.92 54.91
C GLY A 228 -17.58 -21.33 54.69
N ALA A 229 -16.42 -21.45 54.03
CA ALA A 229 -15.71 -22.71 53.88
C ALA A 229 -14.21 -22.49 54.10
N ARG A 230 -13.53 -23.54 54.57
CA ARG A 230 -12.08 -23.49 54.81
C ARG A 230 -11.41 -24.69 54.18
N LEU A 231 -10.31 -24.45 53.48
CA LEU A 231 -9.49 -25.51 52.91
C LEU A 231 -8.05 -25.34 53.37
N ALA A 232 -7.56 -26.32 54.13
CA ALA A 232 -6.15 -26.39 54.47
C ALA A 232 -5.33 -26.75 53.23
N PHE A 233 -4.15 -26.17 53.09
CA PHE A 233 -3.23 -26.46 52.01
C PHE A 233 -1.77 -26.44 52.50
N GLU A 234 -0.91 -27.11 51.76
CA GLU A 234 0.54 -27.03 51.92
C GLU A 234 1.14 -26.31 50.70
N ALA A 235 1.99 -25.33 50.95
CA ALA A 235 2.68 -24.54 49.94
C ALA A 235 4.19 -24.83 49.95
N THR A 236 4.74 -25.16 48.78
CA THR A 236 6.18 -25.32 48.55
C THR A 236 6.71 -24.13 47.76
N VAL A 237 7.53 -23.30 48.39
CA VAL A 237 8.18 -22.15 47.74
C VAL A 237 9.52 -22.57 47.14
N PRO A 238 9.82 -22.27 45.87
CA PRO A 238 11.12 -22.58 45.28
C PRO A 238 12.29 -21.97 46.07
N GLY A 239 13.21 -22.83 46.51
CA GLY A 239 14.38 -22.41 47.26
C GLY A 239 14.20 -22.40 48.78
N GLU A 240 12.99 -22.65 49.29
CA GLU A 240 12.77 -22.90 50.72
C GLU A 240 12.75 -24.42 50.99
N PRO A 241 13.42 -24.90 52.06
CA PRO A 241 13.50 -26.33 52.37
C PRO A 241 12.26 -26.89 53.06
N GLU A 242 11.37 -26.03 53.59
CA GLU A 242 10.21 -26.42 54.39
C GLU A 242 8.93 -26.02 53.67
N THR A 243 7.93 -26.91 53.71
CA THR A 243 6.57 -26.59 53.28
C THR A 243 5.90 -25.69 54.31
N ARG A 244 5.08 -24.75 53.85
CA ARG A 244 4.27 -23.89 54.71
C ARG A 244 2.83 -24.35 54.67
N GLU A 245 2.25 -24.58 55.83
CA GLU A 245 0.82 -24.84 55.95
C GLU A 245 0.04 -23.53 55.86
N GLY A 246 -1.11 -23.56 55.22
CA GLY A 246 -2.00 -22.41 55.11
C GLY A 246 -3.47 -22.82 55.02
N VAL A 247 -4.35 -21.82 55.01
CA VAL A 247 -5.79 -22.01 54.89
C VAL A 247 -6.37 -21.02 53.90
N PHE A 248 -7.06 -21.53 52.88
CA PHE A 248 -7.96 -20.75 52.06
C PHE A 248 -9.30 -20.60 52.78
N VAL A 249 -9.78 -19.37 52.88
CA VAL A 249 -11.10 -19.05 53.42
C VAL A 249 -11.98 -18.58 52.28
N PHE A 250 -13.12 -19.25 52.11
CA PHE A 250 -14.12 -18.91 51.12
C PHE A 250 -15.38 -18.39 51.81
N SER A 251 -16.13 -17.56 51.09
CA SER A 251 -17.41 -17.05 51.55
C SER A 251 -18.44 -17.14 50.42
N ALA A 252 -19.68 -17.45 50.79
CA ALA A 252 -20.80 -17.40 49.87
C ALA A 252 -21.26 -15.94 49.72
N ASP A 253 -21.25 -15.41 48.50
CA ASP A 253 -21.67 -14.04 48.17
C ASP A 253 -22.46 -13.99 46.86
N ASP A 254 -23.59 -13.28 46.85
CA ASP A 254 -24.44 -12.98 45.68
C ASP A 254 -24.59 -14.11 44.62
N GLY A 255 -24.82 -15.34 45.10
CA GLY A 255 -25.13 -16.50 44.27
C GLY A 255 -23.92 -17.33 43.82
N GLY A 256 -22.77 -17.23 44.48
CA GLY A 256 -21.64 -18.15 44.28
C GLY A 256 -20.65 -18.13 45.46
N TRP A 257 -19.65 -19.01 45.40
CA TRP A 257 -18.54 -19.05 46.33
C TRP A 257 -17.35 -18.25 45.80
N CYS A 258 -16.71 -17.48 46.67
CA CYS A 258 -15.53 -16.67 46.35
C CYS A 258 -14.45 -16.78 47.43
N LEU A 259 -13.20 -16.51 47.07
CA LEU A 259 -12.06 -16.49 47.98
C LEU A 259 -12.06 -15.18 48.79
N SER A 260 -12.22 -15.28 50.10
CA SER A 260 -12.28 -14.10 50.99
C SER A 260 -10.97 -13.83 51.73
N GLU A 261 -10.16 -14.86 52.00
CA GLU A 261 -8.89 -14.68 52.70
C GLU A 261 -7.94 -15.85 52.44
N VAL A 262 -6.64 -15.58 52.47
CA VAL A 262 -5.59 -16.60 52.49
C VAL A 262 -4.72 -16.38 53.71
N ARG A 263 -4.54 -17.42 54.53
CA ARG A 263 -3.75 -17.37 55.77
C ARG A 263 -2.57 -18.35 55.65
N PHE A 264 -1.37 -17.88 55.98
CA PHE A 264 -0.14 -18.67 56.12
C PHE A 264 0.32 -18.66 57.59
#